data_AF-A0A7J9R0H9-F1
#
_entry.id   AF-A0A7J9R0H9-F1
#
_cell.length_a   1.000
_cell.length_b   1.000
_cell.length_c   1.000
_cell.angle_alpha   90.00
_cell.angle_beta   90.00
_cell.angle_gamma   90.00
#
_symmetry.space_group_name_H-M   'P 1'
#
loop_
_entity.id
_entity.type
_entity.pdbx_description
1 polymer ?
#
loop_
_entity_poly.entity_id
_entity_poly.type
_entity_poly.pdbx_seq_one_letter_code
_entity_poly.pdbx_strand_id
1 'polypeptide(L)'
;DPNPLPWGAENKFQAHFIVRKDTGRAVTNYLAKTKLTTQGHFASKTVTKVAWNGAGSLAERLNEDTELNDMIAKQSVKDADIIVEPTEGAVRIRNQWKNNLAFGISEELFWIYDRIAGHIKQV
;
A
#
# COMPACT_ATOMS: atom_id res chain seq x y z
N ASP A 1 -27.76 -17.55 16.94
CA ASP A 1 -27.04 -18.81 17.15
C ASP A 1 -26.03 -18.60 18.28
N PRO A 2 -26.15 -19.28 19.43
CA PRO A 2 -25.33 -19.04 20.62
C PRO A 2 -24.02 -19.86 20.67
N ASN A 3 -23.69 -20.64 19.64
CA ASN A 3 -22.49 -21.47 19.66
C ASN A 3 -21.67 -21.27 18.37
N PRO A 4 -20.79 -20.25 18.29
CA PRO A 4 -19.94 -20.09 17.13
C PRO A 4 -19.02 -21.31 17.05
N LEU A 5 -19.13 -22.08 15.97
CA LEU A 5 -18.14 -23.11 15.61
C LEU A 5 -16.74 -22.50 15.74
N PRO A 6 -15.71 -23.21 16.22
CA PRO A 6 -14.37 -22.67 16.30
C PRO A 6 -13.87 -22.46 14.88
N TRP A 7 -14.06 -21.26 14.34
CA TRP A 7 -13.37 -20.84 13.12
C TRP A 7 -11.88 -20.92 13.50
N GLY A 8 -11.21 -22.01 13.08
CA GLY A 8 -9.77 -22.13 13.23
C GLY A 8 -9.08 -20.89 12.65
N ALA A 9 -7.85 -20.61 13.05
CA ALA A 9 -7.12 -19.42 12.58
C ALA A 9 -7.17 -19.31 11.05
N GLU A 10 -7.82 -18.26 10.55
CA GLU A 10 -7.94 -18.01 9.10
C GLU A 10 -6.56 -17.62 8.56
N ASN A 11 -6.07 -18.35 7.55
CA ASN A 11 -4.80 -18.01 6.91
C ASN A 11 -4.86 -16.60 6.29
N LYS A 12 -3.92 -15.75 6.68
CA LYS A 12 -3.74 -14.40 6.14
C LYS A 12 -2.44 -14.31 5.36
N PHE A 13 -2.48 -13.62 4.23
CA PHE A 13 -1.39 -13.43 3.30
C PHE A 13 -1.19 -11.94 3.02
N GLN A 14 0.04 -11.54 2.74
CA GLN A 14 0.39 -10.18 2.38
C GLN A 14 1.54 -10.24 1.37
N ALA A 15 1.42 -9.49 0.27
CA ALA A 15 2.49 -9.38 -0.69
C ALA A 15 3.42 -8.23 -0.30
N HIS A 16 4.73 -8.49 -0.32
CA HIS A 16 5.75 -7.50 -0.05
C HIS A 16 6.56 -7.29 -1.32
N PHE A 17 6.56 -6.06 -1.82
CA PHE A 17 7.46 -5.64 -2.89
C PHE A 17 8.71 -5.02 -2.27
N ILE A 18 9.89 -5.56 -2.59
CA ILE A 18 11.14 -5.20 -1.92
C ILE A 18 12.04 -4.44 -2.89
N VAL A 19 12.37 -3.20 -2.55
CA VAL A 19 13.30 -2.35 -3.29
C VAL A 19 14.63 -2.32 -2.54
N ARG A 20 15.69 -2.91 -3.10
CA ARG A 20 17.03 -2.84 -2.51
C ARG A 20 17.55 -1.40 -2.57
N LYS A 21 17.64 -0.77 -1.40
CA LYS A 21 18.07 0.61 -1.20
C LYS A 21 18.48 0.73 0.25
N ASP A 22 19.76 0.99 0.49
CA ASP A 22 20.24 1.33 1.83
C ASP A 22 19.80 2.74 2.16
N THR A 23 18.92 2.87 3.14
CA THR A 23 18.39 4.17 3.58
C THR A 23 19.32 4.86 4.58
N GLY A 24 20.34 4.15 5.09
CA GLY A 24 21.25 4.64 6.13
C GLY A 24 20.48 5.27 7.29
N ARG A 25 20.84 6.50 7.66
CA ARG A 25 20.16 7.28 8.70
C ARG A 25 18.91 8.03 8.20
N ALA A 26 18.67 8.08 6.89
CA ALA A 26 17.57 8.81 6.27
C ALA A 26 16.25 7.99 6.22
N VAL A 27 16.04 7.08 7.18
CA VAL A 27 14.87 6.18 7.25
C VAL A 27 13.55 6.94 7.16
N THR A 28 13.46 8.14 7.74
CA THR A 28 12.25 8.98 7.73
C THR A 28 11.87 9.47 6.34
N ASN A 29 12.82 9.56 5.40
CA ASN A 29 12.56 9.96 4.03
C ASN A 29 11.80 8.90 3.24
N TYR A 30 11.78 7.64 3.70
CA TYR A 30 11.17 6.51 3.00
C TYR A 30 9.90 5.99 3.69
N LEU A 31 9.43 6.65 4.75
CA LEU A 31 8.17 6.33 5.41
C LEU A 31 7.03 7.04 4.71
N ALA A 32 6.13 6.28 4.08
CA ALA A 32 4.93 6.82 3.46
C ALA A 32 3.75 5.86 3.61
N LYS A 33 2.55 6.40 3.81
CA LYS A 33 1.29 5.63 3.82
C LYS A 33 0.20 6.41 3.10
N THR A 34 -0.60 5.72 2.30
CA THR A 34 -1.76 6.34 1.65
C THR A 34 -2.78 6.85 2.68
N LYS A 35 -3.27 8.06 2.47
CA LYS A 35 -4.44 8.67 3.10
C LYS A 35 -5.57 8.70 2.08
N LEU A 36 -6.52 7.79 2.24
CA LEU A 36 -7.63 7.62 1.32
C LEU A 36 -8.84 8.47 1.75
N THR A 37 -9.40 9.22 0.81
CA THR A 37 -10.78 9.72 0.92
C THR A 37 -11.68 8.70 0.25
N THR A 38 -12.74 8.29 0.92
CA THR A 38 -13.67 7.28 0.41
C THR A 38 -15.11 7.79 0.45
N GLN A 39 -15.94 7.29 -0.45
CA GLN A 39 -17.39 7.55 -0.47
C GLN A 39 -18.17 6.23 -0.41
N GLY A 40 -19.39 6.26 0.14
CA GLY A 40 -20.23 5.07 0.30
C GLY A 40 -19.98 4.30 1.60
N HIS A 41 -20.66 3.16 1.76
CA HIS A 41 -20.65 2.34 2.98
C HIS A 41 -20.46 0.86 2.65
N PHE A 42 -19.90 0.11 3.60
CA PHE A 42 -19.72 -1.35 3.49
C PHE A 42 -19.03 -1.76 2.17
N ALA A 43 -19.66 -2.66 1.40
CA ALA A 43 -19.13 -3.21 0.16
C ALA A 43 -19.16 -2.23 -1.03
N SER A 44 -19.97 -1.17 -0.98
CA SER A 44 -20.02 -0.14 -2.03
C SER A 44 -19.03 1.00 -1.81
N LYS A 45 -18.17 0.90 -0.77
CA LYS A 45 -17.18 1.92 -0.46
C LYS A 45 -16.11 1.97 -1.55
N THR A 46 -15.93 3.14 -2.17
CA THR A 46 -14.93 3.38 -3.21
C THR A 46 -13.96 4.49 -2.79
N VAL A 47 -12.76 4.48 -3.38
CA VAL A 47 -11.76 5.54 -3.19
C VAL A 47 -12.06 6.68 -4.16
N THR A 48 -12.09 7.91 -3.65
CA THR A 48 -12.34 9.12 -4.47
C THR A 48 -11.14 10.04 -4.54
N LYS A 49 -10.21 9.94 -3.57
CA LYS A 49 -8.96 10.68 -3.59
C LYS A 49 -7.89 9.89 -2.85
N VAL A 50 -6.67 9.96 -3.38
CA VAL A 50 -5.45 9.41 -2.78
C VAL A 50 -4.54 10.59 -2.43
N ALA A 51 -3.98 10.55 -1.24
CA ALA A 51 -2.86 11.37 -0.81
C ALA A 51 -1.88 10.47 -0.04
N TRP A 52 -0.69 10.98 0.25
CA TRP A 52 0.34 10.27 1.01
C TRP A 52 0.70 11.04 2.26
N ASN A 53 0.71 10.34 3.39
CA ASN A 53 1.24 10.83 4.66
C ASN A 53 2.65 10.26 4.85
N GLY A 54 3.60 11.11 5.23
CA GLY A 54 4.96 10.73 5.57
C GLY A 54 5.75 11.97 5.98
N ALA A 55 6.80 11.80 6.77
CA ALA A 55 7.56 12.92 7.32
C ALA A 55 8.69 13.41 6.40
N GLY A 56 8.97 12.70 5.29
CA GLY A 56 10.08 13.04 4.40
C GLY A 56 9.73 12.93 2.92
N SER A 57 10.76 13.15 2.11
CA SER A 57 10.64 13.51 0.69
C SER A 57 9.95 12.48 -0.20
N LEU A 58 9.90 11.19 0.18
CA LEU A 58 9.15 10.20 -0.60
C LEU A 58 7.65 10.52 -0.61
N ALA A 59 7.06 10.90 0.53
CA ALA A 59 5.63 11.19 0.57
C ALA A 59 5.27 12.42 -0.27
N GLU A 60 6.15 13.42 -0.34
CA GLU A 60 5.99 14.60 -1.20
C GLU A 60 5.98 14.18 -2.68
N ARG A 61 7.00 13.43 -3.13
CA ARG A 61 7.08 12.91 -4.50
C ARG A 61 5.87 12.05 -4.88
N LEU A 62 5.41 11.20 -3.97
CA LEU A 62 4.23 10.35 -4.21
C LEU A 62 2.93 11.17 -4.29
N ASN A 63 2.82 12.29 -3.58
CA ASN A 63 1.69 13.22 -3.72
C ASN A 63 1.73 14.00 -5.04
N GLU A 64 2.91 14.29 -5.57
CA GLU A 64 3.09 15.01 -6.85
C GLU A 64 2.78 14.13 -8.07
N ASP A 65 2.89 12.82 -7.95
CA ASP A 65 2.59 11.87 -9.01
C ASP A 65 1.08 11.63 -9.18
N THR A 66 0.44 12.49 -9.97
CA THR A 66 -1.01 12.43 -10.22
C THR A 66 -1.44 11.11 -10.87
N GLU A 67 -0.65 10.59 -11.81
CA GLU A 67 -0.95 9.34 -12.49
C GLU A 67 -0.91 8.15 -11.53
N LEU A 68 0.09 8.07 -10.65
CA LEU A 68 0.13 7.06 -9.58
C LEU A 68 -1.12 7.15 -8.70
N ASN A 69 -1.49 8.36 -8.29
CA ASN A 69 -2.64 8.57 -7.41
C ASN A 69 -3.97 8.20 -8.10
N ASP A 70 -4.09 8.44 -9.40
CA ASP A 70 -5.24 8.01 -10.22
C ASP A 70 -5.29 6.49 -10.40
N MET A 71 -4.15 5.82 -10.56
CA MET A 71 -4.08 4.35 -10.61
C MET A 71 -4.52 3.72 -9.29
N ILE A 72 -4.08 4.28 -8.15
CA ILE A 72 -4.45 3.81 -6.82
C ILE A 72 -5.94 4.07 -6.54
N ALA A 73 -6.49 5.21 -6.96
CA ALA A 73 -7.91 5.54 -6.74
C ALA A 73 -8.88 4.55 -7.41
N LYS A 74 -8.44 3.85 -8.46
CA LYS A 74 -9.22 2.80 -9.14
C LYS A 74 -9.22 1.46 -8.42
N GLN A 75 -8.39 1.30 -7.39
CA GLN A 75 -8.27 0.04 -6.65
C GLN A 75 -9.33 -0.09 -5.56
N SER A 76 -9.51 -1.32 -5.06
CA SER A 76 -10.30 -1.56 -3.85
C SER A 76 -9.71 -0.80 -2.66
N VAL A 77 -10.53 -0.45 -1.65
CA VAL A 77 -10.02 0.24 -0.44
C VAL A 77 -8.88 -0.54 0.23
N LYS A 78 -8.91 -1.87 0.19
CA LYS A 78 -7.86 -2.71 0.79
C LYS A 78 -6.56 -2.68 -0.02
N ASP A 79 -6.67 -2.57 -1.34
CA ASP A 79 -5.52 -2.53 -2.23
C ASP A 79 -4.91 -1.13 -2.35
N ALA A 80 -5.76 -0.11 -2.21
CA ALA A 80 -5.33 1.28 -2.15
C ALA A 80 -4.68 1.65 -0.82
N ASP A 81 -4.89 0.89 0.27
CA ASP A 81 -4.20 1.12 1.56
C ASP A 81 -2.78 0.56 1.52
N ILE A 82 -1.87 1.36 0.95
CA ILE A 82 -0.47 1.03 0.70
C ILE A 82 0.41 1.67 1.76
N ILE A 83 1.39 0.91 2.23
CA ILE A 83 2.41 1.32 3.19
C ILE A 83 3.78 1.09 2.56
N VAL A 84 4.62 2.12 2.62
CA VAL A 84 6.03 2.11 2.26
C VAL A 84 6.85 2.35 3.53
N GLU A 85 7.75 1.43 3.84
CA GLU A 85 8.56 1.51 5.05
C GLU A 85 9.98 0.94 4.82
N PRO A 86 11.02 1.57 5.39
CA PRO A 86 12.36 1.02 5.36
C PRO A 86 12.44 -0.26 6.22
N THR A 87 13.33 -1.14 5.80
CA THR A 87 13.72 -2.40 6.44
C THR A 87 15.24 -2.52 6.35
N GLU A 88 15.83 -3.60 6.86
CA GLU A 88 17.29 -3.78 6.81
C GLU A 88 17.80 -3.87 5.35
N GLY A 89 18.47 -2.82 4.89
CA GLY A 89 19.06 -2.73 3.54
C GLY A 89 18.06 -2.60 2.38
N ALA A 90 16.78 -2.37 2.67
CA ALA A 90 15.74 -2.28 1.65
C ALA A 90 14.56 -1.42 2.09
N VAL A 91 13.74 -1.01 1.13
CA VAL A 91 12.43 -0.39 1.38
C VAL A 91 11.35 -1.34 0.91
N ARG A 92 10.37 -1.60 1.78
CA ARG A 92 9.25 -2.50 1.54
C ARG A 92 8.01 -1.70 1.17
N ILE A 93 7.30 -2.16 0.14
CA ILE A 93 5.96 -1.72 -0.25
C ILE A 93 4.99 -2.88 0.05
N ARG A 94 3.88 -2.59 0.71
CA ARG A 94 2.85 -3.60 1.04
C ARG A 94 1.46 -2.97 1.17
N ASN A 95 0.42 -3.79 1.02
CA ASN A 95 -0.97 -3.44 1.33
C ASN A 95 -1.46 -4.13 2.61
N GLN A 96 -2.77 -4.14 2.86
CA GLN A 96 -3.37 -4.85 3.99
C GLN A 96 -3.31 -6.39 3.84
N TRP A 97 -3.37 -7.09 4.96
CA TRP A 97 -3.50 -8.55 4.97
C TRP A 97 -4.80 -8.99 4.31
N LYS A 98 -4.72 -10.02 3.45
CA LYS A 98 -5.86 -10.64 2.76
C LYS A 98 -6.01 -12.09 3.18
N ASN A 99 -7.20 -12.66 3.03
CA ASN A 99 -7.38 -14.11 3.17
C ASN A 99 -7.02 -14.84 1.86
N ASN A 100 -6.97 -16.17 1.91
CA ASN A 100 -6.66 -17.02 0.78
C ASN A 100 -7.53 -16.77 -0.46
N LEU A 101 -8.81 -16.42 -0.29
CA LEU A 101 -9.74 -16.18 -1.40
C LEU A 101 -9.50 -14.84 -2.11
N ALA A 102 -9.11 -13.81 -1.35
CA ALA A 102 -8.89 -12.46 -1.87
C ALA A 102 -7.42 -12.20 -2.25
N PHE A 103 -6.50 -13.08 -1.88
CA PHE A 103 -5.08 -12.90 -2.13
C PHE A 103 -4.76 -13.07 -3.62
N GLY A 104 -4.09 -12.07 -4.18
CA GLY A 104 -3.69 -11.99 -5.57
C GLY A 104 -3.10 -10.61 -5.84
N ILE A 105 -2.19 -10.54 -6.81
CA ILE A 105 -1.61 -9.29 -7.30
C ILE A 105 -2.00 -9.17 -8.76
N SER A 106 -2.84 -8.18 -9.06
CA SER A 106 -3.19 -7.87 -10.43
C SER A 106 -2.04 -7.14 -11.13
N GLU A 107 -2.09 -7.08 -12.45
CA GLU A 107 -1.11 -6.34 -13.24
C GLU A 107 -1.12 -4.84 -12.88
N GLU A 108 -2.29 -4.26 -12.63
CA GLU A 108 -2.41 -2.86 -12.23
C GLU A 108 -1.74 -2.59 -10.89
N LEU A 109 -1.89 -3.50 -9.91
CA LEU A 109 -1.20 -3.40 -8.63
C LEU A 109 0.32 -3.52 -8.79
N PHE A 110 0.78 -4.39 -9.69
CA PHE A 110 2.19 -4.50 -10.01
C PHE A 110 2.73 -3.16 -10.55
N TRP A 111 2.05 -2.53 -11.51
CA TRP A 111 2.49 -1.24 -12.06
C TRP A 111 2.45 -0.10 -11.05
N ILE A 112 1.48 -0.10 -10.13
CA ILE A 112 1.46 0.83 -8.98
C ILE A 112 2.72 0.64 -8.13
N TYR A 113 3.07 -0.60 -7.78
CA TYR A 113 4.25 -0.87 -6.95
C TYR A 113 5.57 -0.59 -7.67
N ASP A 114 5.66 -0.87 -8.97
CA ASP A 114 6.82 -0.54 -9.79
C ASP A 114 7.05 0.97 -9.87
N ARG A 115 5.98 1.75 -10.05
CA ARG A 115 6.05 3.22 -10.05
C ARG A 115 6.48 3.79 -8.70
N ILE A 116 5.95 3.26 -7.59
CA ILE A 116 6.43 3.61 -6.23
C ILE A 116 7.91 3.25 -6.07
N ALA A 117 8.34 2.09 -6.56
CA ALA A 117 9.73 1.66 -6.53
C ALA A 117 10.65 2.61 -7.31
N GLY A 118 10.18 3.18 -8.42
CA GLY A 118 10.84 4.24 -9.16
C GLY A 118 11.12 5.46 -8.28
N HIS A 119 10.11 5.95 -7.54
CA HIS A 119 10.26 7.07 -6.60
C HIS A 119 11.23 6.76 -5.45
N ILE A 120 11.15 5.56 -4.87
CA ILE A 120 12.08 5.12 -3.81
C ILE A 120 13.53 5.20 -4.29
N LYS A 121 13.82 4.85 -5.55
CA LYS A 121 15.18 4.90 -6.10
C LYS A 121 15.70 6.34 -6.27
N GLN A 122 14.81 7.30 -6.50
CA GLN A 122 15.13 8.71 -6.73
C GLN A 122 15.30 9.53 -5.45
N VAL A 123 14.78 9.04 -4.32
CA VAL A 123 15.03 9.59 -2.97
C VAL A 123 16.38 9.12 -2.46
#